data_AF-A0A2V9YPG5-F1
#
_entry.id   AF-A0A2V9YPG5-F1
#
_cell.length_a   1.000
_cell.length_b   1.000
_cell.length_c   1.000
_cell.angle_alpha   90.00
_cell.angle_beta   90.00
_cell.angle_gamma   90.00
#
_symmetry.space_group_name_H-M   'P 1'
#
loop_
_entity.id
_entity.type
_entity.pdbx_description
1 polymer ?
#
loop_
_entity_poly.entity_id
_entity_poly.type
_entity_poly.pdbx_seq_one_letter_code
_entity_poly.pdbx_strand_id
1 'polypeptide(L)' 'LGSRAFSYYDTKQHRWTEDAGEFNVMVGRSAAQIELTGRITRPSTARK' A
#
# COMPACT_ATOMS: atom_id res chain seq x y z
N LEU A 1 4.33 -8.95 -1.90
CA LEU A 1 4.12 -7.74 -1.06
C LEU A 1 3.35 -8.17 0.19
N GLY A 2 3.82 -7.82 1.39
CA GLY A 2 3.10 -8.11 2.65
C GLY A 2 2.22 -6.96 3.09
N SER A 3 1.41 -7.16 4.14
CA SER A 3 0.49 -6.13 4.72
C SER A 3 1.19 -4.78 4.99
N ARG A 4 2.41 -4.84 5.52
CA ARG A 4 3.24 -3.68 5.84
C ARG A 4 3.55 -2.77 4.63
N ALA A 5 3.56 -3.32 3.40
CA ALA A 5 3.79 -2.53 2.18
C ALA A 5 2.61 -1.60 1.83
N PHE A 6 1.43 -1.88 2.40
CA PHE A 6 0.19 -1.12 2.19
C PHE A 6 -0.27 -0.42 3.48
N SER A 7 0.66 -0.16 4.41
CA SER A 7 0.36 0.37 5.73
C SER A 7 1.14 1.66 5.99
N TYR A 8 0.50 2.62 6.67
CA TYR A 8 1.13 3.83 7.18
C TYR A 8 1.27 3.77 8.70
N TYR A 9 2.17 4.58 9.27
CA TYR A 9 2.29 4.71 10.71
C TYR A 9 1.29 5.74 11.20
N ASP A 10 0.29 5.33 11.96
CA ASP A 10 -0.65 6.23 12.60
C ASP A 10 0.01 6.84 13.85
N THR A 11 0.34 8.13 13.79
CA THR A 11 0.98 8.85 14.90
C THR A 11 0.04 9.15 16.05
N LYS A 12 -1.29 9.05 15.88
CA LYS A 12 -2.25 9.20 16.98
C LYS A 12 -2.37 7.91 17.77
N GLN A 13 -2.33 6.77 17.09
CA GLN A 13 -2.48 5.44 17.68
C GLN A 13 -1.14 4.76 17.98
N HIS A 14 -0.02 5.38 17.56
CA HIS A 14 1.34 4.86 17.68
C HIS A 14 1.48 3.41 17.17
N ARG A 15 0.88 3.11 16.02
CA ARG A 15 0.90 1.77 15.42
C ARG A 15 0.88 1.82 13.91
N TRP A 16 1.31 0.72 13.29
CA TRP A 16 1.10 0.50 11.86
C TRP A 16 -0.38 0.18 11.60
N THR A 17 -0.98 0.91 10.68
CA THR A 17 -2.39 0.74 10.27
C THR A 17 -2.43 0.33 8.81
N GLU A 18 -3.09 -0.79 8.51
CA GLU A 18 -3.38 -1.21 7.14
C GLU A 18 -4.37 -0.23 6.51
N ASP A 19 -4.05 0.25 5.32
CA ASP A 19 -4.94 1.13 4.58
C ASP A 19 -5.74 0.33 3.54
N ALA A 20 -6.95 0.81 3.29
CA ALA A 20 -7.92 0.21 2.39
C ALA A 20 -8.03 1.02 1.11
N GLY A 21 -8.31 0.37 -0.02
CA GLY A 21 -8.52 1.06 -1.29
C GLY A 21 -7.60 0.57 -2.40
N GLU A 22 -7.37 1.42 -3.40
CA GLU A 22 -6.58 1.08 -4.58
C GLU A 22 -5.14 1.57 -4.44
N PHE A 23 -4.20 0.66 -4.69
CA PHE A 23 -2.77 0.94 -4.69
C PHE A 23 -2.19 0.74 -6.08
N ASN A 24 -1.48 1.75 -6.58
CA ASN A 24 -0.69 1.60 -7.78
C ASN A 24 0.59 0.82 -7.46
N VAL A 25 0.83 -0.25 -8.20
CA VAL A 25 2.08 -1.00 -8.16
C VAL A 25 2.86 -0.66 -9.41
N MET A 26 4.08 -0.16 -9.22
CA MET A 26 4.98 0.26 -10.28
C MET A 26 6.21 -0.65 -10.23
N VAL A 27 6.59 -1.22 -11.36
CA VAL A 27 7.77 -2.08 -11.47
C VAL A 27 8.70 -1.50 -12.51
N GLY A 28 9.95 -1.32 -12.11
CA GLY A 28 11.00 -0.98 -13.05
C GLY A 28 12.39 -1.11 -12.48
N ARG A 29 13.39 -0.84 -13.31
CA ARG A 29 14.80 -0.94 -12.91
C ARG A 29 15.27 0.21 -12.01
N SER A 30 14.53 1.32 -12.00
CA SER A 30 14.77 2.44 -11.09
C SER A 30 13.47 3.22 -10.86
N ALA A 31 13.42 4.05 -9.82
CA ALA A 31 12.29 4.95 -9.59
C ALA A 31 12.11 5.99 -10.73
N ALA A 32 13.16 6.28 -11.49
CA ALA A 32 13.12 7.18 -12.64
C ALA A 32 12.75 6.47 -13.97
N GLN A 33 12.76 5.14 -13.99
CA GLN A 33 12.49 4.34 -15.18
C GLN A 33 11.61 3.14 -14.80
N ILE A 34 10.29 3.32 -15.04
CA ILE A 34 9.24 2.36 -14.71
C ILE A 34 8.68 1.79 -16.01
N GLU A 35 8.79 0.48 -16.19
CA GLU A 35 8.37 -0.22 -17.39
C GLU A 35 6.97 -0.84 -17.28
N LEU A 36 6.49 -1.14 -16.06
CA LEU A 36 5.19 -1.78 -15.83
C LEU A 36 4.41 -1.06 -14.73
N THR A 37 3.09 -0.95 -14.92
CA THR A 37 2.17 -0.45 -13.90
C THR A 37 0.96 -1.38 -13.76
N GLY A 38 0.43 -1.46 -12.56
CA GLY A 38 -0.77 -2.24 -12.23
C GLY A 38 -1.47 -1.67 -11.00
N ARG A 39 -2.66 -2.18 -10.70
CA ARG A 39 -3.44 -1.79 -9.52
C ARG A 39 -3.79 -3.00 -8.67
N ILE A 40 -3.75 -2.82 -7.36
CA ILE A 40 -4.23 -3.78 -6.38
C ILE A 40 -5.28 -3.11 -5.51
N THR A 41 -6.46 -3.72 -5.44
CA THR A 41 -7.51 -3.30 -4.52
C THR A 41 -7.37 -4.06 -3.21
N ARG A 42 -7.30 -3.34 -2.09
CA ARG A 42 -7.29 -3.90 -0.74
C ARG A 42 -8.64 -3.64 -0.07
N PRO A 43 -9.34 -4.69 0.38
CA PRO A 43 -10.56 -4.51 1.13
C PRO A 43 -10.27 -3.86 2.48
N SER A 44 -11.20 -3.03 2.95
CA SER A 44 -11.09 -2.45 4.30
C SER A 44 -11.12 -3.55 5.36
N THR A 45 -10.10 -3.56 6.20
CA THR A 45 -10.00 -4.42 7.38
C THR A 45 -10.61 -3.78 8.63
N ALA A 46 -11.25 -2.61 8.52
CA ALA A 46 -12.05 -2.04 9.60
C ALA A 46 -13.17 -3.03 9.96
N ARG A 47 -13.03 -3.74 11.07
CA ARG A 47 -14.14 -4.49 11.66
C ARG A 47 -15.22 -3.48 12.06
N LYS A 48 -16.46 -3.76 11.64
CA LYS A 48 -17.65 -3.16 12.24
C LYS A 48 -17.71 -3.48 13.73
#